data_AF-A0AAX3FND5-F1
#
_entry.id   AF-A0AAX3FND5-F1
#
_cell.length_a   1.000
_cell.length_b   1.000
_cell.length_c   1.000
_cell.angle_alpha   90.00
_cell.angle_beta   90.00
_cell.angle_gamma   90.00
#
_symmetry.space_group_name_H-M   'P 1'
#
loop_
_entity.id
_entity.type
_entity.pdbx_description
1 polymer ?
#
loop_
_entity_poly.entity_id
_entity_poly.type
_entity_poly.pdbx_seq_one_letter_code
_entity_poly.pdbx_strand_id
1 'polypeptide(L)'
;MKGIVLAGGSGTRLYPITRGVSKQLLPVYNKPMIYYPLSVLMLAGIQEILVITTPEDNESFKRLLGDGSDFGIQLSYAIQPSPDGLAQAFLIGEDFIGTDNVCLILGDNIFYGQGFTPTLRKIAGREHGATIFGYQVKDPERFGVVEFDQAYSVLSIEEKPFQPKSDWAVTGLYFYDNRVIDFAKKVTPSERGELEITSINQMYLQDGSLNIQLLGRGFAWLDTGTHDSLHEAASFVKTIEHVQNLQVACLEEIAWRNNWLSSEQVEALAKPMAKNSYGQYLLRLVQTGR
;
A
#
# COMPACT_ATOMS: atom_id res chain seq x y z
N MET A 1 -7.88 -12.39 -7.09
CA MET A 1 -6.65 -11.64 -6.71
C MET A 1 -6.77 -11.23 -5.27
N LYS A 2 -5.74 -11.51 -4.48
CA LYS A 2 -5.66 -11.18 -3.05
C LYS A 2 -4.73 -10.00 -2.80
N GLY A 3 -4.82 -9.40 -1.63
CA GLY A 3 -3.99 -8.27 -1.22
C GLY A 3 -3.09 -8.61 -0.04
N ILE A 4 -1.90 -8.02 0.00
CA ILE A 4 -1.01 -8.04 1.17
C ILE A 4 -0.64 -6.60 1.52
N VAL A 5 -0.86 -6.22 2.78
CA VAL A 5 -0.29 -5.01 3.36
C VAL A 5 0.87 -5.41 4.26
N LEU A 6 2.10 -5.03 3.89
CA LEU A 6 3.27 -5.24 4.74
C LEU A 6 3.41 -4.04 5.68
N ALA A 7 2.91 -4.19 6.90
CA ALA A 7 2.91 -3.19 7.98
C ALA A 7 3.87 -3.60 9.12
N GLY A 8 5.04 -4.10 8.74
CA GLY A 8 6.13 -4.45 9.66
C GLY A 8 7.21 -3.37 9.79
N GLY A 9 8.36 -3.79 10.32
CA GLY A 9 9.55 -2.95 10.47
C GLY A 9 9.62 -2.20 11.80
N SER A 10 10.85 -1.87 12.21
CA SER A 10 11.15 -1.23 13.50
C SER A 10 10.92 0.29 13.51
N GLY A 11 10.73 0.92 12.35
CA GLY A 11 10.43 2.35 12.24
C GLY A 11 11.45 3.27 12.92
N THR A 12 12.71 2.85 13.08
CA THR A 12 13.71 3.52 13.95
C THR A 12 14.00 4.98 13.59
N ARG A 13 13.82 5.37 12.32
CA ARG A 13 13.92 6.76 11.85
C ARG A 13 12.90 7.71 12.50
N LEU A 14 11.85 7.18 13.09
CA LEU A 14 10.80 7.91 13.81
C LEU A 14 10.93 7.79 15.34
N TYR A 15 12.02 7.26 15.87
CA TYR A 15 12.27 7.33 17.31
C TYR A 15 12.27 8.80 17.78
N PRO A 16 11.72 9.07 18.99
CA PRO A 16 11.24 8.10 19.98
C PRO A 16 9.79 7.63 19.82
N ILE A 17 9.03 8.11 18.83
CA ILE A 17 7.59 7.82 18.66
C ILE A 17 7.36 6.31 18.49
N THR A 18 8.10 5.71 17.57
CA THR A 18 7.97 4.29 17.22
C THR A 18 8.55 3.32 18.26
N ARG A 19 9.02 3.82 19.41
CA ARG A 19 9.30 2.98 20.58
C ARG A 19 8.02 2.55 21.31
N GLY A 20 6.92 3.28 21.14
CA GLY A 20 5.66 3.01 21.82
C GLY A 20 4.56 2.47 20.92
N VAL A 21 4.56 2.82 19.63
CA VAL A 21 3.51 2.47 18.67
C VAL A 21 4.12 2.22 17.29
N SER A 22 3.64 1.19 16.59
CA SER A 22 3.96 0.96 15.17
C SER A 22 3.84 2.22 14.31
N LYS A 23 4.76 2.40 13.36
CA LYS A 23 4.71 3.53 12.40
C LYS A 23 3.37 3.58 11.66
N GLN A 24 2.87 2.43 11.21
CA GLN A 24 1.68 2.34 10.37
C GLN A 24 0.37 2.53 11.16
N LEU A 25 0.46 2.66 12.49
CA LEU A 25 -0.65 3.06 13.37
C LEU A 25 -0.61 4.56 13.71
N LEU A 26 0.46 5.27 13.33
CA LEU A 26 0.52 6.73 13.52
C LEU A 26 -0.50 7.43 12.62
N PRO A 27 -1.06 8.58 13.05
CA PRO A 27 -2.01 9.31 12.25
C PRO A 27 -1.33 10.02 11.08
N VAL A 28 -1.89 9.86 9.89
CA VAL A 28 -1.69 10.80 8.78
C VAL A 28 -2.95 11.65 8.74
N TYR A 29 -2.83 12.87 9.24
CA TYR A 29 -3.94 13.77 9.54
C TYR A 29 -4.98 13.17 10.49
N ASN A 30 -6.11 12.70 9.98
CA ASN A 30 -7.28 12.28 10.76
C ASN A 30 -7.54 10.77 10.72
N LYS A 31 -6.65 9.97 10.12
CA LYS A 31 -6.76 8.51 10.00
C LYS A 31 -5.44 7.82 10.29
N PRO A 32 -5.45 6.57 10.81
CA PRO A 32 -4.25 5.75 10.90
C PRO A 32 -3.58 5.58 9.54
N MET A 33 -2.25 5.58 9.50
CA MET A 33 -1.47 5.45 8.27
C MET A 33 -1.83 4.21 7.45
N ILE A 34 -2.16 3.09 8.08
CA ILE A 34 -2.58 1.86 7.37
C ILE A 34 -3.87 2.01 6.55
N TYR A 35 -4.73 3.00 6.83
CA TYR A 35 -5.95 3.22 6.02
C TYR A 35 -5.59 3.58 4.57
N TYR A 36 -4.48 4.26 4.35
CA TYR A 36 -4.08 4.71 3.02
C TYR A 36 -3.73 3.54 2.10
N PRO A 37 -2.79 2.64 2.43
CA PRO A 37 -2.51 1.48 1.60
C PRO A 37 -3.69 0.50 1.53
N LEU A 38 -4.46 0.34 2.62
CA LEU A 38 -5.66 -0.50 2.60
C LEU A 38 -6.70 0.05 1.60
N SER A 39 -6.89 1.37 1.56
CA SER A 39 -7.77 2.02 0.59
C SER A 39 -7.35 1.76 -0.85
N VAL A 40 -6.05 1.68 -1.14
CA VAL A 40 -5.55 1.39 -2.50
C VAL A 40 -5.97 -0.01 -2.94
N LEU A 41 -5.83 -1.01 -2.07
CA LEU A 41 -6.29 -2.38 -2.35
C LEU A 41 -7.81 -2.42 -2.57
N MET A 42 -8.57 -1.71 -1.74
CA MET A 42 -10.03 -1.61 -1.90
C MET A 42 -10.44 -0.91 -3.20
N LEU A 43 -9.73 0.16 -3.61
CA LEU A 43 -9.94 0.83 -4.90
C LEU A 43 -9.60 -0.09 -6.08
N ALA A 44 -8.61 -0.96 -5.94
CA ALA A 44 -8.30 -2.01 -6.92
C ALA A 44 -9.39 -3.11 -7.00
N GLY A 45 -10.33 -3.12 -6.05
CA GLY A 45 -11.42 -4.10 -5.97
C GLY A 45 -11.08 -5.36 -5.18
N ILE A 46 -9.99 -5.34 -4.41
CA ILE A 46 -9.51 -6.48 -3.62
C ILE A 46 -10.23 -6.47 -2.26
N GLN A 47 -10.85 -7.60 -1.90
CA GLN A 47 -11.60 -7.76 -0.64
C GLN A 47 -10.95 -8.76 0.32
N GLU A 48 -10.11 -9.69 -0.16
CA GLU A 48 -9.36 -10.60 0.71
C GLU A 48 -7.95 -10.06 0.89
N ILE A 49 -7.61 -9.63 2.11
CA ILE A 49 -6.36 -8.92 2.39
C ILE A 49 -5.68 -9.51 3.63
N LEU A 50 -4.38 -9.81 3.49
CA LEU A 50 -3.51 -10.20 4.58
C LEU A 50 -2.71 -8.99 5.08
N VAL A 51 -2.80 -8.71 6.38
CA VAL A 51 -1.97 -7.70 7.05
C VAL A 51 -0.82 -8.41 7.75
N ILE A 52 0.40 -8.14 7.30
CA ILE A 52 1.62 -8.70 7.89
C ILE A 52 2.25 -7.65 8.81
N THR A 53 2.46 -7.99 10.08
CA THR A 53 2.94 -7.06 11.11
C THR A 53 4.12 -7.64 11.89
N THR A 54 4.73 -6.85 12.77
CA THR A 54 5.62 -7.40 13.82
C THR A 54 4.81 -8.23 14.83
N PRO A 55 5.45 -9.11 15.63
CA PRO A 55 4.76 -9.85 16.69
C PRO A 55 4.12 -8.92 17.74
N GLU A 56 4.80 -7.81 18.06
CA GLU A 56 4.42 -6.87 19.12
C GLU A 56 3.23 -5.99 18.71
N ASP A 57 3.13 -5.61 17.44
CA ASP A 57 2.08 -4.71 16.96
C ASP A 57 0.81 -5.44 16.48
N ASN A 58 0.87 -6.76 16.27
CA ASN A 58 -0.20 -7.53 15.62
C ASN A 58 -1.58 -7.34 16.26
N GLU A 59 -1.63 -7.40 17.59
CA GLU A 59 -2.89 -7.22 18.34
C GLU A 59 -3.44 -5.79 18.24
N SER A 60 -2.58 -4.79 18.05
CA SER A 60 -3.02 -3.40 17.86
C SER A 60 -3.67 -3.21 16.48
N PHE A 61 -3.17 -3.87 15.43
CA PHE A 61 -3.81 -3.87 14.12
C PHE A 61 -5.16 -4.60 14.15
N LYS A 62 -5.24 -5.77 14.79
CA LYS A 62 -6.52 -6.48 14.99
C LYS A 62 -7.54 -5.64 15.75
N ARG A 63 -7.11 -4.92 16.80
CA ARG A 63 -7.97 -4.02 17.56
C ARG A 63 -8.51 -2.87 16.70
N LEU A 64 -7.67 -2.33 15.81
CA LEU A 64 -8.05 -1.22 14.93
C LEU A 64 -8.99 -1.65 13.81
N LEU A 65 -8.68 -2.77 13.14
CA LEU A 65 -9.27 -3.13 11.85
C LEU A 65 -10.25 -4.32 11.93
N GLY A 66 -10.27 -5.07 13.03
CA GLY A 66 -11.12 -6.25 13.20
C GLY A 66 -10.85 -7.34 12.16
N ASP A 67 -11.89 -8.05 11.74
CA ASP A 67 -11.83 -9.00 10.62
C ASP A 67 -12.14 -8.34 9.26
N GLY A 68 -12.29 -7.01 9.23
CA GLY A 68 -12.63 -6.23 8.04
C GLY A 68 -14.13 -6.10 7.75
N SER A 69 -15.02 -6.72 8.52
CA SER A 69 -16.47 -6.67 8.26
C SER A 69 -17.03 -5.25 8.25
N ASP A 70 -16.48 -4.37 9.10
CA ASP A 70 -16.83 -2.95 9.17
C ASP A 70 -16.50 -2.17 7.88
N PHE A 71 -15.67 -2.75 7.01
CA PHE A 71 -15.31 -2.18 5.70
C PHE A 71 -15.78 -3.05 4.52
N GLY A 72 -16.59 -4.07 4.78
CA GLY A 72 -17.09 -4.99 3.75
C GLY A 72 -16.00 -5.82 3.07
N ILE A 73 -14.90 -6.09 3.76
CA ILE A 73 -13.76 -6.89 3.29
C ILE A 73 -13.43 -8.00 4.30
N GLN A 74 -12.49 -8.88 3.95
CA GLN A 74 -11.96 -9.94 4.81
C GLN A 74 -10.49 -9.68 5.10
N LEU A 75 -10.18 -9.46 6.37
CA LEU A 75 -8.83 -9.25 6.87
C LEU A 75 -8.31 -10.47 7.59
N SER A 76 -7.17 -10.97 7.11
CA SER A 76 -6.35 -11.96 7.80
C SER A 76 -5.08 -11.30 8.33
N TYR A 77 -4.45 -11.93 9.32
CA TYR A 77 -3.24 -11.39 9.95
C TYR A 77 -2.15 -12.44 10.02
N ALA A 78 -0.91 -12.04 9.71
CA ALA A 78 0.27 -12.86 9.91
C ALA A 78 1.39 -12.06 10.57
N ILE A 79 2.32 -12.77 11.19
CA ILE A 79 3.46 -12.19 11.89
C ILE A 79 4.70 -12.36 11.02
N GLN A 80 5.42 -11.25 10.81
CA GLN A 80 6.79 -11.22 10.35
C GLN A 80 7.71 -11.22 11.58
N PRO A 81 8.43 -12.32 11.88
CA PRO A 81 9.23 -12.41 13.11
C PRO A 81 10.38 -11.41 13.16
N SER A 82 10.99 -11.13 12.01
CA SER A 82 12.11 -10.20 11.84
C SER A 82 11.97 -9.48 10.50
N PRO A 83 12.35 -8.19 10.38
CA PRO A 83 12.24 -7.43 9.14
C PRO A 83 13.34 -7.81 8.12
N ASP A 84 13.35 -9.06 7.67
CA ASP A 84 14.40 -9.64 6.82
C ASP A 84 14.21 -9.32 5.33
N GLY A 85 13.45 -8.28 4.98
CA GLY A 85 13.20 -7.83 3.62
C GLY A 85 11.75 -8.01 3.13
N LEU A 86 11.43 -7.31 2.04
CA LEU A 86 10.07 -7.18 1.52
C LEU A 86 9.57 -8.45 0.82
N ALA A 87 10.45 -9.21 0.18
CA ALA A 87 10.09 -10.45 -0.51
C ALA A 87 9.61 -11.56 0.46
N GLN A 88 9.95 -11.46 1.74
CA GLN A 88 9.47 -12.37 2.79
C GLN A 88 7.93 -12.36 2.92
N ALA A 89 7.26 -11.27 2.50
CA ALA A 89 5.80 -11.18 2.52
C ALA A 89 5.12 -12.31 1.73
N PHE A 90 5.71 -12.75 0.62
CA PHE A 90 5.16 -13.84 -0.20
C PHE A 90 5.42 -15.23 0.39
N LEU A 91 6.46 -15.36 1.23
CA LEU A 91 6.73 -16.60 1.96
C LEU A 91 5.79 -16.74 3.15
N ILE A 92 5.62 -15.66 3.92
CA ILE A 92 4.66 -15.61 5.05
C ILE A 92 3.23 -15.78 4.55
N GLY A 93 2.91 -15.15 3.41
CA GLY A 93 1.59 -15.19 2.80
C GLY A 93 1.34 -16.36 1.86
N GLU A 94 2.23 -17.35 1.75
CA GLU A 94 2.12 -18.42 0.75
C GLU A 94 0.75 -19.13 0.79
N ASP A 95 0.35 -19.63 1.95
CA ASP A 95 -0.93 -20.32 2.13
C ASP A 95 -2.13 -19.40 1.89
N PHE A 96 -1.99 -18.12 2.27
CA PHE A 96 -3.03 -17.12 2.04
C PHE A 96 -3.21 -16.82 0.56
N ILE A 97 -2.12 -16.65 -0.19
CA ILE A 97 -2.14 -16.40 -1.64
C ILE A 97 -2.72 -17.63 -2.35
N GLY A 98 -2.26 -18.84 -1.99
CA GLY A 98 -2.71 -20.08 -2.60
C GLY A 98 -2.44 -20.10 -4.10
N THR A 99 -3.50 -20.16 -4.90
CA THR A 99 -3.41 -20.17 -6.39
C THR A 99 -3.75 -18.83 -7.04
N ASP A 100 -4.07 -17.81 -6.23
CA ASP A 100 -4.46 -16.49 -6.72
C ASP A 100 -3.24 -15.64 -7.11
N ASN A 101 -3.49 -14.66 -7.98
CA ASN A 101 -2.60 -13.50 -8.16
C ASN A 101 -2.66 -12.60 -6.92
N VAL A 102 -1.62 -11.81 -6.68
CA VAL A 102 -1.48 -11.02 -5.46
C VAL A 102 -1.00 -9.58 -5.72
N CYS A 103 -1.58 -8.64 -5.00
CA CYS A 103 -1.08 -7.27 -4.90
C CYS A 103 -0.41 -7.05 -3.54
N LEU A 104 0.85 -6.61 -3.54
CA LEU A 104 1.57 -6.19 -2.34
C LEU A 104 1.62 -4.67 -2.28
N ILE A 105 1.30 -4.09 -1.12
CA ILE A 105 1.51 -2.68 -0.83
C ILE A 105 2.22 -2.49 0.51
N LEU A 106 3.14 -1.53 0.58
CA LEU A 106 3.84 -1.16 1.81
C LEU A 106 2.92 -0.33 2.72
N GLY A 107 2.92 -0.64 4.02
CA GLY A 107 2.00 -0.06 5.00
C GLY A 107 2.17 1.45 5.27
N ASP A 108 3.21 2.07 4.72
CA ASP A 108 3.59 3.48 4.89
C ASP A 108 3.54 4.30 3.59
N ASN A 109 3.00 3.71 2.52
CA ASN A 109 2.92 4.36 1.22
C ASN A 109 1.55 4.99 1.01
N ILE A 110 1.54 6.28 0.67
CA ILE A 110 0.33 7.06 0.41
C ILE A 110 0.31 7.43 -1.07
N PHE A 111 -0.81 7.11 -1.73
CA PHE A 111 -1.06 7.44 -3.12
C PHE A 111 -2.30 8.31 -3.25
N TYR A 112 -2.20 9.39 -4.02
CA TYR A 112 -3.32 10.26 -4.35
C TYR A 112 -3.21 10.73 -5.79
N GLY A 113 -4.29 10.69 -6.55
CA GLY A 113 -4.30 11.20 -7.91
C GLY A 113 -5.57 10.85 -8.66
N GLN A 114 -5.95 11.71 -9.61
CA GLN A 114 -7.10 11.47 -10.47
C GLN A 114 -6.84 10.25 -11.38
N GLY A 115 -7.86 9.42 -11.56
CA GLY A 115 -7.75 8.26 -12.46
C GLY A 115 -6.99 7.07 -11.88
N PHE A 116 -6.68 7.07 -10.58
CA PHE A 116 -5.99 5.94 -9.96
C PHE A 116 -6.83 4.66 -9.97
N THR A 117 -8.09 4.74 -9.57
CA THR A 117 -9.00 3.58 -9.47
C THR A 117 -9.18 2.83 -10.80
N PRO A 118 -9.47 3.48 -11.94
CA PRO A 118 -9.51 2.77 -13.24
C PRO A 118 -8.18 2.10 -13.59
N THR A 119 -7.06 2.75 -13.28
CA THR A 119 -5.71 2.20 -13.52
C THR A 119 -5.47 0.95 -12.68
N LEU A 120 -5.78 1.01 -11.39
CA LEU A 120 -5.66 -0.13 -10.47
C LEU A 120 -6.52 -1.31 -10.92
N ARG A 121 -7.79 -1.07 -11.26
CA ARG A 121 -8.70 -2.14 -11.74
C ARG A 121 -8.23 -2.79 -13.03
N LYS A 122 -7.70 -2.00 -13.97
CA LYS A 122 -7.11 -2.51 -15.22
C LYS A 122 -5.92 -3.42 -14.94
N ILE A 123 -5.05 -3.04 -14.01
CA ILE A 123 -3.85 -3.81 -13.66
C ILE A 123 -4.23 -5.07 -12.87
N ALA A 124 -5.17 -4.96 -11.93
CA ALA A 124 -5.68 -6.09 -11.15
C ALA A 124 -6.34 -7.17 -12.03
N GLY A 125 -6.89 -6.80 -13.18
CA GLY A 125 -7.45 -7.73 -14.16
C GLY A 125 -6.43 -8.44 -15.05
N ARG A 126 -5.11 -8.20 -14.88
CA ARG A 126 -4.07 -8.93 -15.62
C ARG A 126 -3.82 -10.28 -14.96
N GLU A 127 -3.91 -11.34 -15.77
CA GLU A 127 -3.69 -12.71 -15.28
C GLU A 127 -2.21 -13.09 -15.23
N HIS A 128 -1.36 -12.47 -16.06
CA HIS A 128 0.03 -12.86 -16.22
C HIS A 128 0.99 -11.67 -16.11
N GLY A 129 2.15 -11.93 -15.51
CA GLY A 129 3.25 -11.00 -15.34
C GLY A 129 3.22 -10.24 -14.02
N ALA A 130 4.13 -9.28 -13.93
CA ALA A 130 4.20 -8.32 -12.83
C ALA A 130 3.87 -6.91 -13.33
N THR A 131 3.34 -6.07 -12.47
CA THR A 131 3.24 -4.62 -12.71
C THR A 131 3.75 -3.85 -11.50
N ILE A 132 4.74 -3.00 -11.74
CA ILE A 132 5.28 -2.04 -10.77
C ILE A 132 4.90 -0.61 -11.17
N PHE A 133 4.99 0.32 -10.24
CA PHE A 133 4.68 1.73 -10.50
C PHE A 133 5.94 2.58 -10.36
N GLY A 134 6.23 3.34 -11.42
CA GLY A 134 7.34 4.30 -11.44
C GLY A 134 6.84 5.69 -11.06
N TYR A 135 7.57 6.39 -10.20
CA TYR A 135 7.31 7.79 -9.85
C TYR A 135 8.60 8.61 -9.88
N GLN A 136 8.53 9.82 -10.43
CA GLN A 136 9.71 10.69 -10.51
C GLN A 136 9.99 11.33 -9.14
N VAL A 137 11.20 11.13 -8.61
CA VAL A 137 11.61 11.64 -7.29
C VAL A 137 12.84 12.52 -7.39
N LYS A 138 13.08 13.29 -6.34
CA LYS A 138 14.27 14.13 -6.20
C LYS A 138 15.52 13.34 -5.76
N ASP A 139 15.32 12.36 -4.89
CA ASP A 139 16.40 11.60 -4.24
C ASP A 139 16.25 10.08 -4.57
N PRO A 140 16.51 9.66 -5.82
CA PRO A 140 16.25 8.30 -6.30
C PRO A 140 17.10 7.22 -5.61
N GLU A 141 18.28 7.55 -5.07
CA GLU A 141 19.19 6.63 -4.38
C GLU A 141 18.58 5.97 -3.13
N ARG A 142 17.45 6.49 -2.63
CA ARG A 142 16.73 5.96 -1.48
C ARG A 142 15.82 4.77 -1.81
N PHE A 143 15.59 4.49 -3.09
CA PHE A 143 14.58 3.55 -3.57
C PHE A 143 15.16 2.56 -4.61
N GLY A 144 14.34 1.60 -5.05
CA GLY A 144 14.60 0.88 -6.30
C GLY A 144 14.47 1.83 -7.48
N VAL A 145 15.47 1.90 -8.37
CA VAL A 145 15.51 2.83 -9.51
C VAL A 145 15.34 2.05 -10.81
N VAL A 146 14.49 2.56 -11.70
CA VAL A 146 14.23 1.94 -13.01
C VAL A 146 14.94 2.71 -14.11
N GLU A 147 15.71 2.03 -14.93
CA GLU A 147 16.28 2.57 -16.16
C GLU A 147 15.35 2.28 -17.35
N PHE A 148 15.24 3.24 -18.27
CA PHE A 148 14.43 3.11 -19.48
C PHE A 148 15.25 3.26 -20.74
N ASP A 149 14.81 2.62 -21.82
CA ASP A 149 15.26 2.93 -23.17
C ASP A 149 14.55 4.18 -23.75
N GLN A 150 14.90 4.57 -24.98
CA GLN A 150 14.29 5.72 -25.66
C GLN A 150 12.79 5.55 -25.97
N ALA A 151 12.29 4.31 -25.94
CA ALA A 151 10.89 3.96 -26.14
C ALA A 151 10.12 3.78 -24.81
N TYR A 152 10.74 4.09 -23.66
CA TYR A 152 10.22 3.89 -22.31
C TYR A 152 9.98 2.42 -21.92
N SER A 153 10.73 1.49 -22.51
CA SER A 153 10.81 0.10 -22.04
C SER A 153 11.80 -0.02 -20.89
N VAL A 154 11.51 -0.86 -19.90
CA VAL A 154 12.40 -1.09 -18.75
C VAL A 154 13.67 -1.84 -19.18
N LEU A 155 14.84 -1.26 -18.89
CA LEU A 155 16.15 -1.86 -19.17
C LEU A 155 16.73 -2.57 -17.95
N SER A 156 16.70 -1.91 -16.79
CA SER A 156 17.27 -2.43 -15.55
C SER A 156 16.55 -1.88 -14.32
N ILE A 157 16.67 -2.60 -13.19
CA ILE A 157 16.15 -2.17 -11.89
C ILE A 157 17.23 -2.41 -10.86
N GLU A 158 17.57 -1.37 -10.10
CA GLU A 158 18.64 -1.43 -9.10
C GLU A 158 18.11 -0.96 -7.74
N GLU A 159 18.36 -1.73 -6.68
CA GLU A 159 17.95 -1.37 -5.33
C GLU A 159 18.95 -0.37 -4.72
N LYS A 160 18.49 0.84 -4.41
CA LYS A 160 19.27 1.90 -3.74
C LYS A 160 20.66 2.12 -4.36
N PRO A 161 20.74 2.41 -5.66
CA PRO A 161 22.02 2.57 -6.34
C PRO A 161 22.75 3.81 -5.81
N PHE A 162 24.07 3.70 -5.63
CA PHE A 162 24.91 4.84 -5.25
C PHE A 162 24.96 5.91 -6.36
N GLN A 163 24.85 5.49 -7.62
CA GLN A 163 24.74 6.36 -8.79
C GLN A 163 23.47 5.98 -9.59
N PRO A 164 22.31 6.59 -9.26
CA PRO A 164 21.05 6.32 -9.94
C PRO A 164 21.14 6.57 -11.44
N LYS A 165 20.64 5.63 -12.25
CA LYS A 165 20.59 5.74 -13.72
C LYS A 165 19.42 6.58 -14.23
N SER A 166 18.45 6.87 -13.36
CA SER A 166 17.31 7.72 -13.66
C SER A 166 16.72 8.31 -12.36
N ASP A 167 15.79 9.25 -12.51
CA ASP A 167 15.03 9.83 -11.41
C ASP A 167 13.73 9.06 -11.10
N TRP A 168 13.53 7.88 -11.70
CA TRP A 168 12.31 7.08 -11.55
C TRP A 168 12.47 6.02 -10.48
N ALA A 169 11.85 6.27 -9.33
CA ALA A 169 11.76 5.31 -8.24
C ALA A 169 10.59 4.33 -8.46
N VAL A 170 10.80 3.07 -8.08
CA VAL A 170 9.75 2.08 -7.89
C VAL A 170 9.04 2.39 -6.57
N THR A 171 7.74 2.65 -6.65
CA THR A 171 6.92 2.89 -5.46
C THR A 171 6.63 1.59 -4.70
N GLY A 172 6.12 1.69 -3.47
CA GLY A 172 5.76 0.55 -2.64
C GLY A 172 4.46 -0.16 -3.02
N LEU A 173 4.10 -0.24 -4.31
CA LEU A 173 2.91 -0.92 -4.81
C LEU A 173 3.27 -1.87 -5.96
N TYR A 174 2.89 -3.13 -5.82
CA TYR A 174 3.30 -4.21 -6.71
C TYR A 174 2.12 -5.13 -7.00
N PHE A 175 1.94 -5.51 -8.27
CA PHE A 175 1.00 -6.54 -8.68
C PHE A 175 1.78 -7.68 -9.30
N TYR A 176 1.49 -8.90 -8.88
CA TYR A 176 2.14 -10.10 -9.40
C TYR A 176 1.12 -11.18 -9.72
N ASP A 177 1.45 -11.98 -10.73
CA ASP A 177 0.86 -13.29 -10.86
C ASP A 177 1.37 -14.27 -9.78
N ASN A 178 0.72 -15.44 -9.71
CA ASN A 178 0.98 -16.42 -8.66
C ASN A 178 2.45 -16.93 -8.61
N ARG A 179 3.22 -16.83 -9.70
CA ARG A 179 4.63 -17.27 -9.77
C ARG A 179 5.54 -16.51 -8.79
N VAL A 180 5.06 -15.38 -8.25
CA VAL A 180 5.78 -14.61 -7.23
C VAL A 180 6.18 -15.44 -6.01
N ILE A 181 5.41 -16.47 -5.64
CA ILE A 181 5.73 -17.37 -4.53
C ILE A 181 7.03 -18.13 -4.85
N ASP A 182 7.11 -18.73 -6.03
CA ASP A 182 8.29 -19.48 -6.48
C ASP A 182 9.49 -18.57 -6.71
N PHE A 183 9.27 -17.33 -7.14
CA PHE A 183 10.34 -16.34 -7.28
C PHE A 183 10.86 -15.90 -5.92
N ALA A 184 9.97 -15.64 -4.95
CA ALA A 184 10.33 -15.29 -3.59
C ALA A 184 11.18 -16.39 -2.91
N LYS A 185 10.86 -17.66 -3.14
CA LYS A 185 11.64 -18.81 -2.63
C LYS A 185 13.07 -18.89 -3.20
N LYS A 186 13.33 -18.26 -4.34
CA LYS A 186 14.66 -18.21 -4.99
C LYS A 186 15.48 -16.99 -4.60
N VAL A 187 14.88 -16.01 -3.92
CA VAL A 187 15.59 -14.80 -3.49
C VAL A 187 16.60 -15.16 -2.41
N THR A 188 17.85 -14.78 -2.62
CA THR A 188 18.90 -14.82 -1.59
C THR A 188 19.04 -13.45 -0.92
N PRO A 189 19.43 -13.38 0.35
CA PRO A 189 19.69 -12.11 1.03
C PRO A 189 20.70 -11.24 0.26
N SER A 190 20.43 -9.93 0.19
CA SER A 190 21.34 -8.94 -0.39
C SER A 190 22.56 -8.70 0.49
N GLU A 191 23.48 -7.83 0.05
CA GLU A 191 24.60 -7.36 0.90
C GLU A 191 24.11 -6.68 2.20
N ARG A 192 22.85 -6.24 2.23
CA ARG A 192 22.18 -5.65 3.41
C ARG A 192 21.55 -6.72 4.31
N GLY A 193 21.59 -7.99 3.92
CA GLY A 193 20.95 -9.11 4.63
C GLY A 193 19.43 -9.19 4.42
N GLU A 194 18.87 -8.44 3.46
CA GLU A 194 17.43 -8.37 3.20
C GLU A 194 17.04 -9.18 1.94
N LEU A 195 15.88 -9.83 1.97
CA LEU A 195 15.22 -10.42 0.81
C LEU A 195 14.55 -9.30 -0.01
N GLU A 196 15.27 -8.79 -0.99
CA GLU A 196 14.86 -7.61 -1.76
C GLU A 196 13.73 -7.92 -2.75
N ILE A 197 12.70 -7.07 -2.77
CA ILE A 197 11.63 -7.12 -3.78
C ILE A 197 12.18 -6.86 -5.19
N THR A 198 13.24 -6.07 -5.30
CA THR A 198 13.92 -5.77 -6.55
C THR A 198 14.48 -7.03 -7.21
N SER A 199 14.91 -8.04 -6.44
CA SER A 199 15.32 -9.33 -6.98
C SER A 199 14.16 -10.06 -7.68
N ILE A 200 12.95 -10.02 -7.11
CA ILE A 200 11.74 -10.57 -7.74
C ILE A 200 11.41 -9.81 -9.02
N ASN A 201 11.43 -8.46 -8.96
CA ASN A 201 11.17 -7.63 -10.13
C ASN A 201 12.15 -7.92 -11.27
N GLN A 202 13.43 -8.14 -10.95
CA GLN A 202 14.46 -8.48 -11.91
C GLN A 202 14.20 -9.85 -12.57
N MET A 203 13.66 -10.84 -11.84
CA MET A 203 13.26 -12.13 -12.42
C MET A 203 12.12 -11.98 -13.44
N TYR A 204 11.09 -11.18 -13.12
CA TYR A 204 10.02 -10.86 -14.08
C TYR A 204 10.53 -10.05 -15.28
N LEU A 205 11.52 -9.17 -15.08
CA LEU A 205 12.15 -8.41 -16.16
C LEU A 205 12.92 -9.33 -17.11
N GLN A 206 13.70 -10.27 -16.57
CA GLN A 206 14.44 -11.25 -17.36
C GLN A 206 13.52 -12.21 -18.15
N ASP A 207 12.36 -12.53 -17.58
CA ASP A 207 11.30 -13.30 -18.24
C ASP A 207 10.49 -12.48 -19.27
N GLY A 208 10.74 -11.17 -19.39
CA GLY A 208 10.00 -10.29 -20.30
C GLY A 208 8.54 -10.05 -19.90
N SER A 209 8.16 -10.40 -18.66
CA SER A 209 6.79 -10.30 -18.14
C SER A 209 6.61 -9.22 -17.08
N LEU A 210 7.62 -8.34 -16.89
CA LEU A 210 7.51 -7.14 -16.07
C LEU A 210 6.91 -5.97 -16.85
N ASN A 211 5.86 -5.39 -16.30
CA ASN A 211 5.24 -4.16 -16.78
C ASN A 211 5.52 -3.03 -15.81
N ILE A 212 5.56 -1.80 -16.32
CA ILE A 212 5.65 -0.59 -15.51
C ILE A 212 4.52 0.36 -15.84
N GLN A 213 3.89 0.90 -14.79
CA GLN A 213 2.91 1.97 -14.87
C GLN A 213 3.54 3.26 -14.33
N LEU A 214 3.78 4.24 -15.20
CA LEU A 214 4.28 5.54 -14.78
C LEU A 214 3.15 6.34 -14.13
N LEU A 215 3.41 6.84 -12.92
CA LEU A 215 2.56 7.79 -12.23
C LEU A 215 3.03 9.20 -12.61
N GLY A 216 2.27 9.87 -13.47
CA GLY A 216 2.60 11.21 -13.93
C GLY A 216 2.51 12.25 -12.83
N ARG A 217 3.04 13.46 -13.08
CA ARG A 217 3.13 14.59 -12.14
C ARG A 217 1.82 15.08 -11.48
N GLY A 218 0.66 14.59 -11.94
CA GLY A 218 -0.65 14.86 -11.32
C GLY A 218 -0.97 13.92 -10.15
N PHE A 219 -0.14 12.90 -9.93
CA PHE A 219 -0.16 12.05 -8.76
C PHE A 219 0.72 12.63 -7.66
N ALA A 220 0.35 12.35 -6.41
CA ALA A 220 1.21 12.46 -5.26
C ALA A 220 1.49 11.03 -4.74
N TRP A 221 2.77 10.71 -4.63
CA TRP A 221 3.26 9.55 -3.90
C TRP A 221 4.11 10.04 -2.73
N LEU A 222 3.76 9.62 -1.52
CA LEU A 222 4.41 10.06 -0.28
C LEU A 222 4.83 8.85 0.54
N ASP A 223 6.12 8.78 0.87
CA ASP A 223 6.72 7.82 1.82
C ASP A 223 6.91 8.51 3.18
N THR A 224 6.24 8.03 4.23
CA THR A 224 6.27 8.65 5.57
C THR A 224 7.44 8.10 6.43
N GLY A 225 8.62 7.97 5.84
CA GLY A 225 9.79 7.35 6.46
C GLY A 225 10.54 8.21 7.50
N THR A 226 10.27 9.51 7.56
CA THR A 226 10.90 10.50 8.46
C THR A 226 9.86 11.41 9.13
N HIS A 227 10.23 12.10 10.21
CA HIS A 227 9.34 13.04 10.90
C HIS A 227 8.79 14.12 9.96
N ASP A 228 9.65 14.70 9.12
CA ASP A 228 9.27 15.73 8.17
C ASP A 228 8.30 15.18 7.10
N SER A 229 8.64 14.04 6.49
CA SER A 229 7.76 13.43 5.47
C SER A 229 6.39 13.01 6.02
N LEU A 230 6.32 12.57 7.27
CA LEU A 230 5.06 12.28 7.95
C LEU A 230 4.21 13.55 8.14
N HIS A 231 4.85 14.65 8.54
CA HIS A 231 4.18 15.95 8.69
C HIS A 231 3.72 16.52 7.35
N GLU A 232 4.53 16.41 6.31
CA GLU A 232 4.20 16.80 4.94
C GLU A 232 2.99 16.01 4.43
N ALA A 233 2.96 14.69 4.64
CA ALA A 233 1.83 13.85 4.26
C ALA A 233 0.54 14.24 4.99
N ALA A 234 0.61 14.46 6.31
CA ALA A 234 -0.54 14.92 7.08
C ALA A 234 -1.05 16.30 6.59
N SER A 235 -0.13 17.22 6.28
CA SER A 235 -0.47 18.56 5.78
C SER A 235 -1.09 18.52 4.38
N PHE A 236 -0.57 17.65 3.51
CA PHE A 236 -1.12 17.41 2.18
C PHE A 236 -2.57 16.91 2.28
N VAL A 237 -2.80 15.84 3.04
CA VAL A 237 -4.16 15.27 3.21
C VAL A 237 -5.11 16.30 3.81
N LYS A 238 -4.71 17.00 4.87
CA LYS A 238 -5.52 18.07 5.49
C LYS A 238 -5.95 19.11 4.47
N THR A 239 -5.03 19.55 3.61
CA THR A 239 -5.31 20.58 2.60
C THR A 239 -6.35 20.11 1.60
N ILE A 240 -6.20 18.88 1.08
CA ILE A 240 -7.15 18.28 0.14
C ILE A 240 -8.54 18.14 0.79
N GLU A 241 -8.63 17.55 1.98
CA GLU A 241 -9.91 17.30 2.63
C GLU A 241 -10.64 18.59 3.01
N HIS A 242 -9.91 19.60 3.47
CA HIS A 242 -10.49 20.88 3.86
C HIS A 242 -11.08 21.62 2.66
N VAL A 243 -10.40 21.60 1.51
CA VAL A 243 -10.86 22.28 0.29
C VAL A 243 -12.04 21.56 -0.35
N GLN A 244 -12.02 20.22 -0.36
CA GLN A 244 -13.01 19.42 -1.09
C GLN A 244 -14.23 19.04 -0.25
N ASN A 245 -14.14 19.11 1.08
CA ASN A 245 -15.13 18.55 1.99
C ASN A 245 -15.42 17.05 1.69
N LEU A 246 -14.41 16.35 1.19
CA LEU A 246 -14.34 14.92 0.91
C LEU A 246 -13.17 14.32 1.68
N GLN A 247 -13.23 13.02 1.99
CA GLN A 247 -12.13 12.36 2.70
C GLN A 247 -11.25 11.52 1.78
N VAL A 248 -9.95 11.59 2.02
CA VAL A 248 -8.94 10.72 1.39
C VAL A 248 -8.83 9.44 2.21
N ALA A 249 -8.87 8.28 1.53
CA ALA A 249 -8.75 6.96 2.16
C ALA A 249 -9.79 6.68 3.26
N CYS A 250 -11.05 7.10 3.06
CA CYS A 250 -12.17 6.70 3.89
C CYS A 250 -12.66 5.30 3.46
N LEU A 251 -12.40 4.28 4.29
CA LEU A 251 -12.62 2.88 3.93
C LEU A 251 -14.11 2.57 3.78
N GLU A 252 -14.94 3.07 4.69
CA GLU A 252 -16.40 2.89 4.68
C GLU A 252 -17.02 3.54 3.44
N GLU A 253 -16.53 4.70 3.01
CA GLU A 253 -16.97 5.33 1.77
C GLU A 253 -16.62 4.47 0.55
N ILE A 254 -15.38 3.97 0.48
CA ILE A 254 -14.94 3.12 -0.63
C ILE A 254 -15.79 1.85 -0.69
N ALA A 255 -16.01 1.21 0.46
CA ALA A 255 -16.86 0.03 0.58
C ALA A 255 -18.30 0.33 0.13
N TRP A 256 -18.88 1.44 0.58
CA TRP A 256 -20.23 1.85 0.21
C TRP A 256 -20.38 2.16 -1.28
N ARG A 257 -19.41 2.86 -1.88
CA ARG A 257 -19.36 3.15 -3.32
C ARG A 257 -19.15 1.90 -4.16
N ASN A 258 -18.45 0.90 -3.62
CA ASN A 258 -18.28 -0.42 -4.25
C ASN A 258 -19.47 -1.37 -4.03
N ASN A 259 -20.50 -0.98 -3.27
CA ASN A 259 -21.63 -1.82 -2.87
C ASN A 259 -21.28 -2.97 -1.90
N TRP A 260 -20.16 -2.86 -1.18
CA TRP A 260 -19.78 -3.85 -0.16
C TRP A 260 -20.50 -3.59 1.18
N LEU A 261 -20.90 -2.33 1.40
CA LEU A 261 -21.74 -1.92 2.53
C LEU A 261 -23.00 -1.21 2.03
N SER A 262 -24.11 -1.46 2.71
CA SER A 262 -25.37 -0.71 2.55
C SER A 262 -25.30 0.65 3.25
N SER A 263 -26.23 1.54 2.91
CA SER A 263 -26.35 2.84 3.59
C SER A 263 -26.63 2.68 5.09
N GLU A 264 -27.44 1.68 5.46
CA GLU A 264 -27.77 1.38 6.86
C GLU A 264 -26.55 0.88 7.64
N GLN A 265 -25.70 0.06 7.01
CA GLN A 265 -24.45 -0.41 7.61
C GLN A 265 -23.49 0.76 7.86
N VAL A 266 -23.31 1.65 6.88
CA VAL A 266 -22.45 2.84 7.02
C VAL A 266 -23.01 3.80 8.08
N GLU A 267 -24.33 3.99 8.12
CA GLU A 267 -24.97 4.82 9.16
C GLU A 267 -24.75 4.24 10.56
N ALA A 268 -24.85 2.91 10.72
CA ALA A 268 -24.60 2.23 11.98
C ALA A 268 -23.15 2.41 12.46
N LEU A 269 -22.17 2.32 11.55
CA LEU A 269 -20.75 2.58 11.83
C LEU A 269 -20.48 4.05 12.16
N ALA A 270 -21.19 4.98 11.51
CA ALA A 270 -21.00 6.40 11.70
C ALA A 270 -21.55 6.92 13.04
N LYS A 271 -22.63 6.32 13.56
CA LYS A 271 -23.33 6.75 14.79
C LYS A 271 -22.41 6.87 16.02
N PRO A 272 -21.58 5.85 16.36
CA PRO A 272 -20.61 5.97 17.46
C PRO A 272 -19.61 7.12 17.29
N MET A 273 -19.30 7.50 16.05
CA MET A 273 -18.34 8.54 15.69
C MET A 273 -18.97 9.92 15.46
N ALA A 274 -20.29 10.08 15.64
CA ALA A 274 -21.01 11.31 15.28
C ALA A 274 -20.53 12.59 15.99
N LYS A 275 -19.76 12.45 17.08
CA LYS A 275 -19.14 13.56 17.82
C LYS A 275 -17.90 14.15 17.16
N ASN A 276 -17.35 13.51 16.12
CA ASN A 276 -16.19 14.01 15.37
C ASN A 276 -16.51 14.20 13.88
N SER A 277 -15.59 14.85 13.16
CA SER A 277 -15.78 15.16 11.73
C SER A 277 -15.82 13.92 10.84
N TYR A 278 -15.24 12.79 11.25
CA TYR A 278 -15.26 11.54 10.50
C TYR A 278 -16.65 10.90 10.51
N GLY A 279 -17.28 10.75 11.68
CA GLY A 279 -18.64 10.24 11.77
C GLY A 279 -19.66 11.17 11.10
N GLN A 280 -19.49 12.49 11.23
CA GLN A 280 -20.34 13.47 10.54
C GLN A 280 -20.21 13.38 9.01
N TYR A 281 -19.00 13.11 8.51
CA TYR A 281 -18.76 12.87 7.09
C TYR A 281 -19.55 11.67 6.58
N LEU A 282 -19.47 10.53 7.27
CA LEU A 282 -20.18 9.30 6.88
C LEU A 282 -21.70 9.45 6.94
N LEU A 283 -22.24 10.12 7.97
CA LEU A 283 -23.67 10.40 8.07
C LEU A 283 -24.16 11.27 6.91
N ARG A 284 -23.38 12.28 6.53
CA ARG A 284 -23.69 13.13 5.37
C ARG A 284 -23.63 12.35 4.07
N LEU A 285 -22.61 11.51 3.90
CA LEU A 285 -22.39 10.71 2.69
C LEU A 285 -23.62 9.86 2.34
N VAL A 286 -24.20 9.15 3.32
CA VAL A 286 -25.36 8.28 3.08
C VAL A 286 -26.67 9.05 2.89
N GLN A 287 -26.76 10.29 3.39
CA GLN A 287 -27.91 11.18 3.18
C GLN A 287 -27.92 11.80 1.78
N THR A 288 -26.74 12.13 1.24
CA THR A 288 -26.64 12.78 -0.09
C THR A 288 -26.89 11.82 -1.26
N GLY A 289 -26.94 10.51 -1.01
CA GLY A 289 -27.03 9.49 -2.07
C GLY A 289 -25.69 9.31 -2.80
N ARG A 290 -25.63 8.28 -3.65
CA ARG A 290 -24.40 7.84 -4.34
C ARG A 290 -23.97 8.75 -5.47
#